data_AF-A0A9P4PU54-F1
#
_entry.id   AF-A0A9P4PU54-F1
#
_cell.length_a   1.000
_cell.length_b   1.000
_cell.length_c   1.000
_cell.angle_alpha   90.00
_cell.angle_beta   90.00
_cell.angle_gamma   90.00
#
_symmetry.space_group_name_H-M   'P 1'
#
loop_
_entity.id
_entity.type
_entity.pdbx_description
1 polymer ?
#
loop_
_entity_poly.entity_id
_entity_poly.type
_entity_poly.pdbx_seq_one_letter_code
_entity_poly.pdbx_strand_id
1 'polypeptide(L)'
;MHTKLPLELRELIYQYLYLEDGPIPVGSYHFTIYVPEPLRSEDNNPPAHSEPFIIMPEGATRQDHSLERDEHVVYPDSRLLDPAYLGHALARDASMYYFKSNTFTVCTLENALSDFLFRDPIHNFIGGQTSLESAEPLGLIPIDYIRNLEIRVKYEHYFTYLTFYEELHDGEKTLIQGIFDALDDFSSRVSPATASQLHVEICMMSASIPLRDSLNERTHLNVLEAIRVPVYVLKHDLGADIKITHYDEYLSPFPKDKTAIFQLSKDQWSKEKRAFEAAGIEYSPLSYLVARTTNPSEHMRLIRDTTELRWGLRFALDSSCTQPIAEFGRWPNVVSETAHHR
;
A
#
# COMPACT_ATOMS: atom_id res chain seq x y z
N MET A 1 -18.41 -13.15 -34.22
CA MET A 1 -17.14 -12.90 -34.96
C MET A 1 -15.95 -13.40 -34.14
N HIS A 2 -15.93 -13.12 -32.84
CA HIS A 2 -14.99 -13.66 -31.84
C HIS A 2 -14.67 -15.18 -31.98
N THR A 3 -15.68 -16.05 -32.04
CA THR A 3 -15.50 -17.51 -32.17
C THR A 3 -15.04 -17.98 -33.55
N LYS A 4 -14.95 -17.08 -34.54
CA LYS A 4 -14.50 -17.40 -35.90
C LYS A 4 -13.00 -17.19 -36.09
N LEU A 5 -12.33 -16.47 -35.19
CA LEU A 5 -10.88 -16.30 -35.21
C LEU A 5 -10.22 -17.44 -34.41
N PRO A 6 -9.19 -18.09 -34.96
CA PRO A 6 -8.32 -19.00 -34.21
C PRO A 6 -7.83 -18.37 -32.92
N LEU A 7 -7.61 -19.19 -31.89
CA LEU A 7 -7.17 -18.72 -30.57
C LEU A 7 -5.88 -17.91 -30.67
N GLU A 8 -4.93 -18.38 -31.46
CA GLU A 8 -3.61 -17.80 -31.65
C GLU A 8 -3.68 -16.38 -32.23
N LEU A 9 -4.61 -16.15 -33.18
CA LEU A 9 -4.83 -14.82 -33.74
C LEU A 9 -5.52 -13.88 -32.75
N ARG A 10 -6.42 -14.39 -31.90
CA ARG A 10 -7.03 -13.59 -30.83
C ARG A 10 -5.99 -13.17 -29.79
N GLU A 11 -5.13 -14.10 -29.36
CA GLU A 11 -4.06 -13.81 -28.41
C GLU A 11 -3.07 -12.79 -28.96
N LEU A 12 -2.72 -12.87 -30.26
CA LEU A 12 -1.86 -11.88 -30.91
C LEU A 12 -2.51 -10.48 -30.95
N ILE A 13 -3.81 -10.39 -31.23
CA ILE A 13 -4.55 -9.12 -31.16
C ILE A 13 -4.57 -8.59 -29.72
N TYR A 14 -4.78 -9.46 -28.73
CA TYR A 14 -4.82 -9.05 -27.32
C TYR A 14 -3.45 -8.56 -26.83
N GLN A 15 -2.37 -9.24 -27.21
CA GLN A 15 -1.00 -8.79 -26.93
C GLN A 15 -0.76 -7.38 -27.45
N TYR A 16 -1.20 -7.11 -28.70
CA TYR A 16 -1.00 -5.80 -29.32
C TYR A 16 -1.84 -4.68 -28.68
N LEU A 17 -3.04 -5.01 -28.18
CA LEU A 17 -3.99 -4.01 -27.69
C LEU A 17 -3.93 -3.75 -26.17
N TYR A 18 -3.50 -4.73 -25.38
CA TYR A 18 -3.72 -4.71 -23.93
C TYR A 18 -2.45 -4.83 -23.10
N LEU A 19 -1.31 -5.15 -23.69
CA LEU A 19 -0.07 -5.31 -22.95
C LEU A 19 0.60 -3.94 -22.78
N GLU A 20 0.86 -3.57 -21.53
CA GLU A 20 1.58 -2.37 -21.16
C GLU A 20 3.01 -2.73 -20.71
N ASP A 21 3.97 -1.89 -21.08
CA ASP A 21 5.39 -2.10 -20.74
C ASP A 21 5.69 -1.83 -19.25
N GLY A 22 4.83 -1.07 -18.57
CA GLY A 22 5.01 -0.63 -17.18
C GLY A 22 3.81 -0.92 -16.27
N PRO A 23 3.95 -0.76 -14.94
CA PRO A 23 2.85 -0.90 -14.01
C PRO A 23 1.72 0.09 -14.30
N ILE A 24 0.49 -0.40 -14.36
CA ILE A 24 -0.71 0.40 -14.63
C ILE A 24 -1.23 0.97 -13.30
N PRO A 25 -1.23 2.30 -13.11
CA PRO A 25 -1.78 2.92 -11.92
C PRO A 25 -3.29 2.85 -11.86
N VAL A 26 -3.81 2.37 -10.72
CA VAL A 26 -5.25 2.18 -10.50
C VAL A 26 -5.73 2.94 -9.27
N GLY A 27 -6.75 3.77 -9.48
CA GLY A 27 -7.31 4.64 -8.45
C GLY A 27 -6.85 6.08 -8.59
N SER A 28 -7.61 6.99 -8.00
CA SER A 28 -7.50 8.44 -8.19
C SER A 28 -6.18 9.03 -7.67
N TYR A 29 -5.45 8.31 -6.82
CA TYR A 29 -4.32 8.85 -6.05
C TYR A 29 -2.95 8.42 -6.55
N HIS A 30 -2.86 7.69 -7.66
CA HIS A 30 -1.55 7.29 -8.20
C HIS A 30 -0.77 8.42 -8.85
N PHE A 31 -1.48 9.42 -9.35
CA PHE A 31 -0.94 10.48 -10.19
C PHE A 31 -0.76 11.78 -9.40
N THR A 32 -0.36 11.73 -8.14
CA THR A 32 0.03 12.96 -7.42
C THR A 32 1.54 13.11 -7.51
N ILE A 33 2.05 14.01 -8.37
CA ILE A 33 3.43 14.48 -8.25
C ILE A 33 3.45 15.35 -7.01
N TYR A 34 4.13 14.86 -5.97
CA TYR A 34 4.24 15.58 -4.73
C TYR A 34 5.26 16.71 -4.87
N VAL A 35 4.81 17.95 -4.80
CA VAL A 35 5.69 19.13 -4.66
C VAL A 35 5.51 19.66 -3.24
N PRO A 36 6.39 19.31 -2.29
CA PRO A 36 6.34 19.91 -0.96
C PRO A 36 6.49 21.43 -1.10
N GLU A 37 5.49 22.16 -0.62
CA GLU A 37 5.43 23.63 -0.66
C GLU A 37 6.65 24.38 -0.06
N PRO A 38 7.49 23.84 0.85
CA PRO A 38 8.71 24.53 1.27
C PRO A 38 9.71 24.81 0.13
N LEU A 39 9.55 24.19 -1.04
CA LEU A 39 10.39 24.40 -2.23
C LEU A 39 9.77 25.34 -3.27
N ARG A 40 8.52 25.81 -3.09
CA ARG A 40 7.94 26.86 -3.93
C ARG A 40 8.37 28.23 -3.40
N SER A 41 9.62 28.58 -3.71
CA SER A 41 10.22 29.92 -3.68
C SER A 41 10.12 30.72 -2.37
N GLU A 42 11.25 31.29 -1.95
CA GLU A 42 11.34 32.46 -1.05
C GLU A 42 10.67 33.73 -1.62
N ASP A 43 9.70 33.60 -2.52
CA ASP A 43 8.85 34.71 -2.91
C ASP A 43 7.87 34.97 -1.78
N ASN A 44 7.83 36.23 -1.32
CA ASN A 44 7.11 36.76 -0.16
C ASN A 44 5.57 36.62 -0.21
N ASN A 45 5.03 35.71 -1.01
CA ASN A 45 3.63 35.33 -1.00
C ASN A 45 3.52 33.93 -0.36
N PRO A 46 3.23 33.82 0.95
CA PRO A 46 2.73 32.54 1.46
C PRO A 46 1.59 32.07 0.55
N PRO A 47 1.51 30.78 0.20
CA PRO A 47 0.36 30.28 -0.54
C PRO A 47 -0.88 30.73 0.23
N ALA A 48 -1.77 31.45 -0.49
CA ALA A 48 -3.05 31.82 0.06
C ALA A 48 -3.68 30.54 0.62
N HIS A 49 -4.23 30.62 1.83
CA HIS A 49 -4.88 29.55 2.60
C HIS A 49 -6.09 28.90 1.87
N SER A 50 -5.99 28.53 0.60
CA SER A 50 -7.14 28.29 -0.27
C SER A 50 -6.93 27.22 -1.34
N GLU A 51 -5.92 26.36 -1.23
CA GLU A 51 -6.05 25.04 -1.89
C GLU A 51 -6.77 24.11 -0.90
N PRO A 52 -8.03 23.73 -1.17
CA PRO A 52 -8.80 22.91 -0.25
C PRO A 52 -8.15 21.54 -0.17
N PHE A 53 -7.51 21.25 0.96
CA PHE A 53 -7.06 19.91 1.26
C PHE A 53 -8.21 19.13 1.90
N ILE A 54 -8.31 17.86 1.54
CA ILE A 54 -9.29 16.94 2.14
C ILE A 54 -8.54 16.02 3.08
N ILE A 55 -8.91 16.05 4.36
CA ILE A 55 -8.49 15.00 5.30
C ILE A 55 -9.35 13.78 5.00
N MET A 56 -8.70 12.71 4.58
CA MET A 56 -9.34 11.44 4.26
C MET A 56 -9.69 10.72 5.56
N PRO A 57 -10.68 9.80 5.56
CA PRO A 57 -11.09 9.05 6.76
C PRO A 57 -9.94 8.35 7.48
N GLU A 58 -8.95 7.88 6.72
CA GLU A 58 -7.71 7.25 7.19
C GLU A 58 -6.65 8.25 7.68
N GLY A 59 -6.93 9.55 7.75
CA GLY A 59 -5.99 10.56 8.25
C GLY A 59 -4.91 10.99 7.25
N ALA A 60 -4.91 10.45 6.03
CA ALA A 60 -4.16 11.01 4.92
C ALA A 60 -4.74 12.37 4.51
N THR A 61 -3.90 13.23 3.95
CA THR A 61 -4.27 14.61 3.60
C THR A 61 -4.05 14.84 2.10
N ARG A 62 -5.07 15.34 1.42
CA ARG A 62 -5.17 15.46 -0.05
C ARG A 62 -4.82 16.86 -0.53
N GLN A 63 -4.04 16.99 -1.59
CA GLN A 63 -4.07 18.17 -2.48
C GLN A 63 -4.68 17.72 -3.80
N ASP A 64 -5.60 18.50 -4.37
CA ASP A 64 -6.28 18.15 -5.62
C ASP A 64 -5.33 18.37 -6.80
N HIS A 65 -4.46 17.40 -7.05
CA HIS A 65 -3.62 17.37 -8.25
C HIS A 65 -4.16 16.29 -9.18
N SER A 66 -5.15 16.66 -9.96
CA SER A 66 -5.56 15.94 -11.16
C SER A 66 -4.40 15.91 -12.16
N LEU A 67 -3.45 15.01 -12.01
CA LEU A 67 -2.66 14.64 -13.17
C LEU A 67 -3.57 13.91 -14.14
N GLU A 68 -3.53 14.36 -15.38
CA GLU A 68 -4.19 13.69 -16.49
C GLU A 68 -3.62 12.28 -16.61
N ARG A 69 -4.52 11.31 -16.79
CA ARG A 69 -4.12 9.93 -17.07
C ARG A 69 -3.31 9.90 -18.36
N ASP A 70 -2.31 9.02 -18.42
CA ASP A 70 -1.53 8.86 -19.64
C ASP A 70 -2.45 8.33 -20.75
N GLU A 71 -2.66 9.12 -21.82
CA GLU A 71 -3.53 8.75 -22.93
C GLU A 71 -3.05 7.50 -23.69
N HIS A 72 -1.79 7.09 -23.48
CA HIS A 72 -1.19 5.92 -24.11
C HIS A 72 -1.36 4.63 -23.31
N VAL A 73 -1.87 4.70 -22.07
CA VAL A 73 -2.07 3.53 -21.22
C VAL A 73 -3.53 3.06 -21.28
N VAL A 74 -3.74 1.77 -21.48
CA VAL A 74 -5.06 1.14 -21.40
C VAL A 74 -5.44 0.92 -19.94
N TYR A 75 -6.34 1.74 -19.42
CA TYR A 75 -6.87 1.63 -18.05
C TYR A 75 -8.00 0.61 -17.91
N PRO A 76 -8.31 0.14 -16.66
CA PRO A 76 -9.39 -0.81 -16.40
C PRO A 76 -10.80 -0.32 -16.77
N ASP A 77 -10.99 0.97 -16.98
CA ASP A 77 -12.23 1.61 -17.45
C ASP A 77 -12.16 2.02 -18.94
N SER A 78 -11.15 1.54 -19.66
CA SER A 78 -11.02 1.77 -21.10
C SER A 78 -12.20 1.18 -21.86
N ARG A 79 -12.69 1.92 -22.87
CA ARG A 79 -13.72 1.44 -23.80
C ARG A 79 -13.32 0.14 -24.51
N LEU A 80 -12.02 -0.17 -24.59
CA LEU A 80 -11.51 -1.44 -25.12
C LEU A 80 -11.77 -2.64 -24.19
N LEU A 81 -12.32 -2.44 -23.00
CA LEU A 81 -12.75 -3.48 -22.07
C LEU A 81 -14.26 -3.41 -21.79
N ASP A 82 -14.96 -2.45 -22.38
CA ASP A 82 -16.39 -2.20 -22.15
C ASP A 82 -17.27 -3.25 -22.87
N PRO A 83 -18.07 -4.05 -22.13
CA PRO A 83 -18.98 -5.02 -22.73
C PRO A 83 -20.08 -4.39 -23.61
N ALA A 84 -20.47 -3.13 -23.38
CA ALA A 84 -21.40 -2.43 -24.25
C ALA A 84 -20.79 -2.13 -25.63
N TYR A 85 -19.46 -1.99 -25.70
CA TYR A 85 -18.73 -1.75 -26.94
C TYR A 85 -18.30 -3.05 -27.65
N LEU A 86 -17.70 -3.99 -26.92
CA LEU A 86 -17.14 -5.22 -27.48
C LEU A 86 -18.14 -6.38 -27.58
N GLY A 87 -19.22 -6.32 -26.80
CA GLY A 87 -20.06 -7.46 -26.47
C GLY A 87 -19.48 -8.28 -25.31
N HIS A 88 -20.37 -8.78 -24.45
CA HIS A 88 -20.05 -9.39 -23.15
C HIS A 88 -18.99 -10.49 -23.22
N ALA A 89 -19.15 -11.47 -24.12
CA ALA A 89 -18.20 -12.59 -24.24
C ALA A 89 -16.79 -12.15 -24.65
N LEU A 90 -16.67 -11.14 -25.52
CA LEU A 90 -15.37 -10.62 -25.95
C LEU A 90 -14.73 -9.76 -24.86
N ALA A 91 -15.51 -8.90 -24.20
CA ALA A 91 -15.05 -8.11 -23.07
C ALA A 91 -14.53 -8.99 -21.93
N ARG A 92 -15.25 -10.08 -21.60
CA ARG A 92 -14.81 -11.05 -20.60
C ARG A 92 -13.45 -11.68 -20.97
N ASP A 93 -13.30 -12.20 -22.18
CA ASP A 93 -12.03 -12.80 -22.64
C ASP A 93 -10.89 -11.76 -22.65
N ALA A 94 -11.17 -10.53 -23.10
CA ALA A 94 -10.21 -9.43 -23.12
C ALA A 94 -9.80 -8.99 -21.71
N SER A 95 -10.75 -8.82 -20.78
CA SER A 95 -10.46 -8.49 -19.37
C SER A 95 -9.64 -9.56 -18.69
N MET A 96 -9.96 -10.85 -18.91
CA MET A 96 -9.15 -11.97 -18.39
C MET A 96 -7.71 -11.90 -18.88
N TYR A 97 -7.51 -11.61 -20.17
CA TYR A 97 -6.17 -11.44 -20.73
C TYR A 97 -5.46 -10.21 -20.16
N TYR A 98 -6.15 -9.07 -20.10
CA TYR A 98 -5.63 -7.80 -19.59
C TYR A 98 -5.15 -7.91 -18.14
N PHE A 99 -5.96 -8.46 -17.23
CA PHE A 99 -5.57 -8.59 -15.82
C PHE A 99 -4.43 -9.61 -15.61
N LYS A 100 -4.37 -10.65 -16.44
CA LYS A 100 -3.32 -11.68 -16.33
C LYS A 100 -1.97 -11.21 -16.85
N SER A 101 -1.96 -10.38 -17.88
CA SER A 101 -0.74 -10.04 -18.62
C SER A 101 -0.04 -8.79 -18.09
N ASN A 102 -0.73 -7.93 -17.34
CA ASN A 102 -0.21 -6.66 -16.87
C ASN A 102 0.20 -6.68 -15.40
N THR A 103 1.00 -5.69 -15.04
CA THR A 103 1.29 -5.33 -13.65
C THR A 103 0.42 -4.16 -13.25
N PHE A 104 -0.19 -4.23 -12.07
CA PHE A 104 -1.02 -3.14 -11.56
C PHE A 104 -0.37 -2.51 -10.34
N THR A 105 -0.51 -1.20 -10.20
CA THR A 105 -0.12 -0.49 -8.98
C THR A 105 -1.35 0.13 -8.33
N VAL A 106 -1.55 -0.16 -7.05
CA VAL A 106 -2.75 0.22 -6.28
C VAL A 106 -2.33 0.76 -4.92
N CYS A 107 -2.91 1.86 -4.46
CA CYS A 107 -2.56 2.43 -3.16
C CYS A 107 -3.46 1.91 -2.01
N THR A 108 -2.98 2.06 -0.76
CA THR A 108 -3.75 1.68 0.45
C THR A 108 -4.81 2.70 0.86
N LEU A 109 -5.09 3.72 0.06
CA LEU A 109 -6.03 4.81 0.38
C LEU A 109 -7.45 4.55 -0.16
N GLU A 110 -8.48 5.10 0.49
CA GLU A 110 -9.91 5.04 0.14
C GLU A 110 -10.45 3.68 -0.31
N ASN A 111 -10.00 2.59 0.31
CA ASN A 111 -10.38 1.23 -0.10
C ASN A 111 -10.02 0.88 -1.55
N ALA A 112 -9.08 1.60 -2.19
CA ALA A 112 -8.73 1.37 -3.59
C ALA A 112 -8.32 -0.08 -3.89
N LEU A 113 -7.61 -0.73 -2.96
CA LEU A 113 -7.32 -2.17 -3.03
C LEU A 113 -8.60 -3.02 -3.10
N SER A 114 -9.52 -2.82 -2.15
CA SER A 114 -10.78 -3.58 -2.09
C SER A 114 -11.61 -3.37 -3.36
N ASP A 115 -11.74 -2.11 -3.76
CA ASP A 115 -12.61 -1.68 -4.84
C ASP A 115 -12.11 -2.15 -6.20
N PHE A 116 -10.79 -2.17 -6.40
CA PHE A 116 -10.20 -2.66 -7.64
C PHE A 116 -10.09 -4.19 -7.70
N LEU A 117 -9.55 -4.81 -6.65
CA LEU A 117 -9.13 -6.21 -6.73
C LEU A 117 -10.29 -7.20 -6.59
N PHE A 118 -11.36 -6.80 -5.90
CA PHE A 118 -12.42 -7.73 -5.47
C PHE A 118 -13.82 -7.33 -5.94
N ARG A 119 -13.95 -6.38 -6.87
CA ARG A 119 -15.23 -6.05 -7.52
C ARG A 119 -15.22 -6.48 -8.98
N ASP A 120 -16.39 -6.78 -9.50
CA ASP A 120 -16.54 -7.10 -10.92
C ASP A 120 -16.18 -5.87 -11.78
N PRO A 121 -15.34 -6.01 -12.83
CA PRO A 121 -14.91 -4.86 -13.64
C PRO A 121 -16.05 -4.11 -14.32
N ILE A 122 -17.26 -4.70 -14.41
CA ILE A 122 -18.44 -4.00 -14.92
C ILE A 122 -18.67 -2.66 -14.22
N HIS A 123 -18.33 -2.56 -12.93
CA HIS A 123 -18.50 -1.35 -12.13
C HIS A 123 -17.68 -0.16 -12.63
N ASN A 124 -16.60 -0.39 -13.39
CA ASN A 124 -15.79 0.67 -13.99
C ASN A 124 -16.54 1.44 -15.09
N PHE A 125 -17.57 0.85 -15.69
CA PHE A 125 -18.30 1.41 -16.84
C PHE A 125 -19.64 2.04 -16.45
N ILE A 126 -20.01 1.96 -15.17
CA ILE A 126 -21.31 2.42 -14.69
C ILE A 126 -21.25 3.93 -14.42
N GLY A 127 -21.50 4.72 -15.46
CA GLY A 127 -21.73 6.18 -15.40
C GLY A 127 -23.22 6.55 -15.33
N GLY A 128 -23.50 7.81 -14.94
CA GLY A 128 -24.80 8.36 -14.48
C GLY A 128 -26.07 8.25 -15.35
N GLN A 129 -26.13 7.38 -16.36
CA GLN A 129 -27.38 7.05 -17.08
C GLN A 129 -27.77 5.57 -17.03
N THR A 130 -26.86 4.66 -16.67
CA THR A 130 -27.12 3.22 -16.61
C THR A 130 -27.31 2.80 -15.16
N SER A 131 -28.50 2.29 -14.79
CA SER A 131 -28.72 1.80 -13.43
C SER A 131 -27.90 0.52 -13.20
N LEU A 132 -27.26 0.42 -12.03
CA LEU A 132 -26.46 -0.72 -11.59
C LEU A 132 -27.22 -2.06 -11.71
N GLU A 133 -28.55 -2.02 -11.59
CA GLU A 133 -29.47 -3.16 -11.67
C GLU A 133 -29.60 -3.76 -13.08
N SER A 134 -29.14 -3.06 -14.13
CA SER A 134 -29.30 -3.47 -15.53
C SER A 134 -28.03 -4.01 -16.19
N ALA A 135 -26.86 -3.82 -15.57
CA ALA A 135 -25.59 -4.24 -16.12
C ALA A 135 -25.33 -5.73 -15.79
N GLU A 136 -25.19 -6.56 -16.82
CA GLU A 136 -24.81 -7.96 -16.65
C GLU A 136 -23.35 -8.05 -16.16
N PRO A 137 -23.05 -8.71 -15.03
CA PRO A 137 -21.69 -8.83 -14.52
C PRO A 137 -20.81 -9.59 -15.50
N LEU A 138 -19.54 -9.23 -15.63
CA LEU A 138 -18.60 -9.98 -16.47
C LEU A 138 -18.31 -11.37 -15.88
N GLY A 139 -18.55 -11.56 -14.58
CA GLY A 139 -18.30 -12.79 -13.85
C GLY A 139 -16.80 -12.99 -13.64
N LEU A 140 -16.07 -11.91 -13.39
CA LEU A 140 -14.63 -11.88 -13.19
C LEU A 140 -14.31 -11.13 -11.89
N ILE A 141 -13.35 -11.64 -11.13
CA ILE A 141 -12.77 -10.92 -10.00
C ILE A 141 -11.28 -10.68 -10.34
N PRO A 142 -10.82 -9.42 -10.46
CA PRO A 142 -9.48 -9.11 -10.95
C PRO A 142 -8.35 -9.85 -10.22
N ILE A 143 -8.42 -9.97 -8.90
CA ILE A 143 -7.39 -10.65 -8.10
C ILE A 143 -7.10 -12.09 -8.53
N ASP A 144 -8.10 -12.80 -9.06
CA ASP A 144 -7.93 -14.19 -9.49
C ASP A 144 -7.04 -14.32 -10.75
N TYR A 145 -6.92 -13.23 -11.51
CA TYR A 145 -6.17 -13.17 -12.76
C TYR A 145 -4.84 -12.41 -12.63
N ILE A 146 -4.76 -11.41 -11.75
CA ILE A 146 -3.54 -10.64 -11.52
C ILE A 146 -2.42 -11.55 -11.01
N ARG A 147 -1.21 -11.37 -11.57
CA ARG A 147 0.00 -12.10 -11.16
C ARG A 147 1.10 -11.20 -10.64
N ASN A 148 1.12 -9.93 -11.03
CA ASN A 148 2.07 -8.92 -10.55
C ASN A 148 1.27 -7.73 -10.02
N LEU A 149 1.42 -7.46 -8.72
CA LEU A 149 0.73 -6.38 -8.03
C LEU A 149 1.73 -5.55 -7.24
N GLU A 150 1.78 -4.25 -7.50
CA GLU A 150 2.45 -3.28 -6.63
C GLU A 150 1.41 -2.63 -5.72
N ILE A 151 1.63 -2.69 -4.41
CA ILE A 151 0.81 -2.00 -3.41
C ILE A 151 1.60 -0.80 -2.89
N ARG A 152 1.10 0.42 -3.13
CA ARG A 152 1.74 1.66 -2.68
C ARG A 152 1.20 2.09 -1.31
N VAL A 153 2.09 2.08 -0.32
CA VAL A 153 1.84 2.64 1.01
C VAL A 153 2.26 4.10 0.99
N LYS A 154 1.28 5.00 0.79
CA LYS A 154 1.49 6.45 0.56
C LYS A 154 1.67 7.24 1.85
N TYR A 155 2.71 6.92 2.61
CA TYR A 155 2.97 7.59 3.87
C TYR A 155 3.40 9.07 3.70
N GLU A 156 3.98 9.42 2.54
CA GLU A 156 4.32 10.80 2.19
C GLU A 156 3.14 11.78 2.34
N HIS A 157 1.89 11.31 2.17
CA HIS A 157 0.69 12.13 2.33
C HIS A 157 0.46 12.64 3.76
N TYR A 158 1.05 12.02 4.78
CA TYR A 158 0.93 12.51 6.17
C TYR A 158 1.97 13.58 6.50
N PHE A 159 3.20 13.48 5.98
CA PHE A 159 4.25 14.46 6.26
C PHE A 159 3.98 15.82 5.66
N THR A 160 3.33 15.88 4.50
CA THR A 160 3.01 17.13 3.80
C THR A 160 2.28 18.15 4.68
N TYR A 161 1.39 17.69 5.57
CA TYR A 161 0.49 18.57 6.31
C TYR A 161 0.88 18.72 7.78
N LEU A 162 1.76 17.84 8.26
CA LEU A 162 2.43 17.97 9.54
C LEU A 162 3.24 19.27 9.66
N THR A 163 3.77 19.79 8.55
CA THR A 163 4.47 21.09 8.51
C THR A 163 3.56 22.29 8.69
N PHE A 164 2.26 22.14 8.45
CA PHE A 164 1.30 23.25 8.48
C PHE A 164 0.33 23.19 9.68
N TYR A 165 0.07 22.00 10.23
CA TYR A 165 -0.94 21.80 11.26
C TYR A 165 -0.39 20.97 12.42
N GLU A 166 0.00 21.64 13.51
CA GLU A 166 0.45 21.00 14.75
C GLU A 166 -0.61 20.06 15.37
N GLU A 167 -1.89 20.24 15.01
CA GLU A 167 -3.04 19.53 15.58
C GLU A 167 -3.28 18.10 15.05
N LEU A 168 -2.52 17.64 14.05
CA LEU A 168 -2.70 16.30 13.45
C LEU A 168 -2.10 15.15 14.29
N HIS A 169 -2.01 15.30 15.62
CA HIS A 169 -1.38 14.31 16.51
C HIS A 169 -2.02 12.92 16.46
N ASP A 170 -3.34 12.82 16.20
CA ASP A 170 -4.02 11.53 15.99
C ASP A 170 -4.00 11.06 14.53
N GLY A 171 -3.70 11.95 13.58
CA GLY A 171 -3.69 11.63 12.14
C GLY A 171 -2.70 10.53 11.77
N GLU A 172 -1.56 10.45 12.47
CA GLU A 172 -0.61 9.35 12.25
C GLU A 172 -1.19 8.01 12.64
N LYS A 173 -1.85 7.93 13.81
CA LYS A 173 -2.40 6.68 14.31
C LYS A 173 -3.48 6.19 13.37
N THR A 174 -4.35 7.10 12.91
CA THR A 174 -5.38 6.79 11.93
C THR A 174 -4.76 6.31 10.61
N LEU A 175 -3.69 6.94 10.13
CA LEU A 175 -3.02 6.49 8.90
C LEU A 175 -2.36 5.12 9.06
N ILE A 176 -1.63 4.91 10.15
CA ILE A 176 -0.96 3.65 10.44
C ILE A 176 -1.99 2.51 10.58
N GLN A 177 -3.10 2.76 11.27
CA GLN A 177 -4.19 1.79 11.38
C GLN A 177 -4.87 1.57 10.02
N GLY A 178 -5.14 2.62 9.23
CA GLY A 178 -5.75 2.49 7.90
C GLY A 178 -4.88 1.73 6.90
N ILE A 179 -3.55 1.91 6.93
CA ILE A 179 -2.60 1.10 6.15
C ILE A 179 -2.72 -0.37 6.53
N PHE A 180 -2.73 -0.66 7.83
CA PHE A 180 -2.88 -2.02 8.33
C PHE A 180 -4.22 -2.63 7.92
N ASP A 181 -5.33 -1.94 8.16
CA ASP A 181 -6.69 -2.41 7.85
C ASP A 181 -6.84 -2.72 6.35
N ALA A 182 -6.32 -1.87 5.47
CA ALA A 182 -6.38 -2.08 4.03
C ALA A 182 -5.59 -3.31 3.57
N LEU A 183 -4.41 -3.54 4.15
CA LEU A 183 -3.56 -4.68 3.84
C LEU A 183 -4.07 -5.98 4.50
N ASP A 184 -4.65 -5.88 5.69
CA ASP A 184 -5.28 -6.99 6.41
C ASP A 184 -6.53 -7.47 5.67
N ASP A 185 -7.43 -6.55 5.29
CA ASP A 185 -8.60 -6.87 4.43
C ASP A 185 -8.17 -7.56 3.14
N PHE A 186 -7.16 -6.99 2.44
CA PHE A 186 -6.58 -7.62 1.26
C PHE A 186 -6.11 -9.04 1.56
N SER A 187 -5.25 -9.23 2.56
CA SER A 187 -4.67 -10.55 2.87
C SER A 187 -5.72 -11.57 3.33
N SER A 188 -6.79 -11.13 4.00
CA SER A 188 -7.86 -12.02 4.48
C SER A 188 -8.78 -12.52 3.36
N ARG A 189 -8.88 -11.78 2.24
CA ARG A 189 -9.78 -12.07 1.12
C ARG A 189 -9.11 -12.82 -0.03
N VAL A 190 -7.78 -12.74 -0.16
CA VAL A 190 -7.06 -13.51 -1.18
C VAL A 190 -7.05 -14.99 -0.82
N SER A 191 -7.48 -15.85 -1.77
CA SER A 191 -7.43 -17.30 -1.58
C SER A 191 -5.97 -17.82 -1.60
N PRO A 192 -5.64 -18.88 -0.85
CA PRO A 192 -4.30 -19.48 -0.91
C PRO A 192 -3.87 -19.89 -2.33
N ALA A 193 -4.81 -20.36 -3.17
CA ALA A 193 -4.53 -20.77 -4.55
C ALA A 193 -4.17 -19.59 -5.47
N THR A 194 -4.79 -18.43 -5.22
CA THR A 194 -4.50 -17.17 -5.92
C THR A 194 -3.18 -16.59 -5.42
N ALA A 195 -3.00 -16.50 -4.10
CA ALA A 195 -1.81 -15.93 -3.47
C ALA A 195 -0.52 -16.66 -3.89
N SER A 196 -0.52 -17.99 -3.99
CA SER A 196 0.68 -18.75 -4.37
C SER A 196 1.19 -18.48 -5.79
N GLN A 197 0.41 -17.77 -6.61
CA GLN A 197 0.76 -17.36 -7.98
C GLN A 197 1.03 -15.86 -8.08
N LEU A 198 0.90 -15.13 -6.98
CA LEU A 198 0.96 -13.67 -6.94
C LEU A 198 2.34 -13.21 -6.50
N HIS A 199 2.95 -12.35 -7.32
CA HIS A 199 4.06 -11.50 -6.92
C HIS A 199 3.50 -10.17 -6.42
N VAL A 200 3.72 -9.88 -5.13
CA VAL A 200 3.31 -8.62 -4.50
C VAL A 200 4.54 -7.80 -4.14
N GLU A 201 4.65 -6.61 -4.74
CA GLU A 201 5.61 -5.59 -4.32
C GLU A 201 4.91 -4.58 -3.40
N ILE A 202 5.25 -4.52 -2.13
CA ILE A 202 4.80 -3.44 -1.25
C ILE A 202 5.83 -2.31 -1.33
N CYS A 203 5.45 -1.21 -1.98
CA CYS A 203 6.26 -0.01 -2.12
C CYS A 203 5.89 1.00 -1.04
N MET A 204 6.73 1.13 -0.02
CA MET A 204 6.62 2.16 0.99
C MET A 204 7.10 3.48 0.41
N MET A 205 6.20 4.44 0.31
CA MET A 205 6.51 5.78 -0.18
C MET A 205 6.57 6.73 1.02
N SER A 206 7.66 7.48 1.16
CA SER A 206 7.82 8.49 2.20
C SER A 206 8.45 9.77 1.66
N ALA A 207 8.23 10.87 2.38
CA ALA A 207 8.87 12.16 2.13
C ALA A 207 9.63 12.58 3.39
N SER A 208 10.83 12.02 3.57
CA SER A 208 11.67 12.32 4.73
C SER A 208 12.00 13.79 4.81
N ILE A 209 11.85 14.38 5.99
CA ILE A 209 12.14 15.79 6.21
C ILE A 209 13.63 15.93 6.53
N PRO A 210 14.41 16.72 5.77
CA PRO A 210 15.82 16.96 6.08
C PRO A 210 16.00 17.48 7.51
N LEU A 211 17.06 17.04 8.19
CA LEU A 211 17.42 17.43 9.56
C LEU A 211 16.45 16.96 10.66
N ARG A 212 15.46 16.11 10.33
CA ARG A 212 14.54 15.49 11.31
C ARG A 212 14.72 13.98 11.42
N ASP A 213 15.97 13.53 11.57
CA ASP A 213 16.34 12.11 11.53
C ASP A 213 15.51 11.26 12.50
N SER A 214 15.38 11.67 13.77
CA SER A 214 14.60 10.92 14.76
C SER A 214 13.12 10.77 14.39
N LEU A 215 12.52 11.81 13.79
CA LEU A 215 11.14 11.78 13.32
C LEU A 215 11.00 10.84 12.12
N ASN A 216 11.93 10.89 11.17
CA ASN A 216 11.93 10.03 9.98
C ASN A 216 12.11 8.55 10.38
N GLU A 217 13.06 8.25 11.27
CA GLU A 217 13.32 6.90 11.78
C GLU A 217 12.11 6.31 12.50
N ARG A 218 11.56 7.05 13.48
CA ARG A 218 10.37 6.66 14.25
C ARG A 218 9.20 6.32 13.33
N THR A 219 8.97 7.20 12.38
CA THR A 219 7.91 7.09 11.40
C THR A 219 8.07 5.86 10.51
N HIS A 220 9.28 5.64 9.99
CA HIS A 220 9.58 4.46 9.19
C HIS A 220 9.29 3.18 9.96
N LEU A 221 9.68 3.11 11.24
CA LEU A 221 9.37 1.97 12.11
C LEU A 221 7.86 1.75 12.29
N ASN A 222 7.08 2.82 12.43
CA ASN A 222 5.62 2.71 12.54
C ASN A 222 5.00 2.14 11.25
N VAL A 223 5.48 2.55 10.07
CA VAL A 223 5.04 1.98 8.79
C VAL A 223 5.45 0.51 8.66
N LEU A 224 6.67 0.16 9.08
CA LEU A 224 7.12 -1.24 9.09
C LEU A 224 6.22 -2.12 9.97
N GLU A 225 5.78 -1.64 11.14
CA GLU A 225 4.81 -2.37 11.97
C GLU A 225 3.44 -2.48 11.29
N ALA A 226 2.94 -1.41 10.65
CA ALA A 226 1.66 -1.42 9.92
C ALA A 226 1.58 -2.53 8.86
N ILE A 227 2.69 -2.80 8.16
CA ILE A 227 2.72 -3.81 7.10
C ILE A 227 3.16 -5.20 7.59
N ARG A 228 3.63 -5.33 8.84
CA ARG A 228 4.32 -6.53 9.33
C ARG A 228 3.49 -7.80 9.24
N VAL A 229 2.32 -7.80 9.86
CA VAL A 229 1.45 -8.97 9.90
C VAL A 229 0.93 -9.30 8.50
N PRO A 230 0.38 -8.34 7.70
CA PRO A 230 -0.03 -8.63 6.33
C PRO A 230 1.08 -9.25 5.47
N VAL A 231 2.32 -8.75 5.58
CA VAL A 231 3.47 -9.32 4.87
C VAL A 231 3.71 -10.78 5.26
N TYR A 232 3.72 -11.10 6.55
CA TYR A 232 3.96 -12.48 6.99
C TYR A 232 2.80 -13.41 6.70
N VAL A 233 1.55 -12.93 6.74
CA VAL A 233 0.37 -13.69 6.31
C VAL A 233 0.50 -14.05 4.83
N LEU A 234 0.71 -13.05 3.96
CA LEU A 234 0.85 -13.27 2.53
C LEU A 234 2.03 -14.22 2.21
N LYS A 235 3.19 -13.99 2.83
CA LYS A 235 4.41 -14.77 2.60
C LYS A 235 4.35 -16.20 3.13
N HIS A 236 3.95 -16.39 4.38
CA HIS A 236 4.09 -17.68 5.07
C HIS A 236 2.81 -18.51 5.12
N ASP A 237 1.65 -17.85 5.22
CA ASP A 237 0.36 -18.53 5.33
C ASP A 237 -0.26 -18.77 3.96
N LEU A 238 -0.12 -17.79 3.05
CA LEU A 238 -0.72 -17.85 1.72
C LEU A 238 0.28 -18.21 0.61
N GLY A 239 1.58 -18.09 0.86
CA GLY A 239 2.64 -18.53 -0.06
C GLY A 239 2.88 -17.58 -1.24
N ALA A 240 2.50 -16.31 -1.13
CA ALA A 240 2.80 -15.29 -2.13
C ALA A 240 4.30 -14.96 -2.18
N ASP A 241 4.77 -14.56 -3.36
CA ASP A 241 6.11 -14.00 -3.53
C ASP A 241 6.07 -12.52 -3.16
N ILE A 242 6.86 -12.12 -2.16
CA ILE A 242 6.79 -10.78 -1.57
C ILE A 242 8.12 -10.05 -1.78
N LYS A 243 8.02 -8.85 -2.35
CA LYS A 243 9.09 -7.86 -2.41
C LYS A 243 8.67 -6.61 -1.65
N ILE A 244 9.58 -6.04 -0.88
CA ILE A 244 9.33 -4.79 -0.16
C ILE A 244 10.33 -3.76 -0.66
N THR A 245 9.84 -2.61 -1.11
CA THR A 245 10.69 -1.49 -1.52
C THR A 245 10.37 -0.24 -0.72
N HIS A 246 11.37 0.63 -0.59
CA HIS A 246 11.23 1.94 0.03
C HIS A 246 11.66 3.00 -0.96
N TYR A 247 10.73 3.89 -1.30
CA TYR A 247 10.95 5.03 -2.16
C TYR A 247 10.82 6.32 -1.35
N ASP A 248 11.87 7.14 -1.43
CA ASP A 248 11.91 8.45 -0.78
C ASP A 248 12.93 9.31 -1.55
N GLU A 249 12.43 10.30 -2.30
CA GLU A 249 13.24 11.16 -3.16
C GLU A 249 14.33 11.93 -2.40
N TYR A 250 14.11 12.22 -1.12
CA TYR A 250 15.07 12.95 -0.28
C TYR A 250 16.17 12.06 0.27
N LEU A 251 15.91 10.77 0.45
CA LEU A 251 16.91 9.81 0.92
C LEU A 251 17.68 9.14 -0.22
N SER A 252 17.04 8.92 -1.36
CA SER A 252 17.62 8.20 -2.49
C SER A 252 16.83 8.45 -3.78
N PRO A 253 17.49 8.77 -4.90
CA PRO A 253 16.81 8.89 -6.19
C PRO A 253 16.28 7.54 -6.72
N PHE A 254 16.72 6.42 -6.14
CA PHE A 254 16.29 5.08 -6.53
C PHE A 254 15.60 4.35 -5.36
N PRO A 255 14.53 3.58 -5.64
CA PRO A 255 13.92 2.70 -4.65
C PRO A 255 14.94 1.74 -4.04
N LYS A 256 14.89 1.56 -2.72
CA LYS A 256 15.74 0.62 -1.98
C LYS A 256 14.97 -0.66 -1.68
N ASP A 257 15.56 -1.81 -1.97
CA ASP A 257 15.01 -3.10 -1.54
C ASP A 257 15.13 -3.25 -0.01
N LYS A 258 14.00 -3.54 0.62
CA LYS A 258 13.82 -3.74 2.06
C LYS A 258 13.30 -5.13 2.40
N THR A 259 13.19 -6.02 1.41
CA THR A 259 12.66 -7.39 1.57
C THR A 259 13.41 -8.15 2.66
N ALA A 260 14.73 -7.92 2.75
CA ALA A 260 15.61 -8.52 3.75
C ALA A 260 15.39 -8.00 5.19
N ILE A 261 14.44 -7.12 5.45
CA ILE A 261 13.99 -6.81 6.83
C ILE A 261 13.00 -7.87 7.32
N PHE A 262 12.22 -8.49 6.42
CA PHE A 262 11.16 -9.43 6.77
C PHE A 262 11.69 -10.88 6.82
N GLN A 263 12.62 -11.13 7.74
CA GLN A 263 13.39 -12.39 7.80
C GLN A 263 12.81 -13.49 8.70
N LEU A 264 11.67 -13.29 9.39
CA LEU A 264 11.10 -14.37 10.18
C LEU A 264 10.92 -15.61 9.31
N SER A 265 11.28 -16.76 9.86
CA SER A 265 10.92 -18.04 9.26
C SER A 265 9.44 -18.33 9.48
N LYS A 266 8.88 -19.26 8.69
CA LYS A 266 7.50 -19.74 8.89
C LYS A 266 7.26 -20.28 10.30
N ASP A 267 8.28 -20.92 10.90
CA ASP A 267 8.21 -21.42 12.27
C ASP A 267 8.18 -20.27 13.29
N GLN A 268 9.03 -19.25 13.11
CA GLN A 268 9.04 -18.07 13.98
C GLN A 268 7.73 -17.28 13.87
N TRP A 269 7.20 -17.10 12.67
CA TRP A 269 5.87 -16.50 12.47
C TRP A 269 4.77 -17.30 13.15
N SER A 270 4.80 -18.63 13.04
CA SER A 270 3.83 -19.50 13.72
C SER A 270 3.93 -19.42 15.24
N LYS A 271 5.13 -19.22 15.81
CA LYS A 271 5.31 -18.97 17.25
C LYS A 271 4.72 -17.61 17.64
N GLU A 272 4.93 -16.56 16.86
CA GLU A 272 4.34 -15.21 17.08
C GLU A 272 2.82 -15.29 17.18
N LYS A 273 2.18 -15.90 16.18
CA LYS A 273 0.72 -16.07 16.15
C LYS A 273 0.18 -16.80 17.38
N ARG A 274 0.79 -17.94 17.74
CA ARG A 274 0.39 -18.70 18.93
C ARG A 274 0.55 -17.89 20.22
N ALA A 275 1.56 -17.03 20.30
CA ALA A 275 1.77 -16.19 21.47
C ALA A 275 0.66 -15.14 21.61
N PHE A 276 0.22 -14.52 20.51
CA PHE A 276 -0.96 -13.62 20.49
C PHE A 276 -2.24 -14.35 20.87
N GLU A 277 -2.48 -15.53 20.26
CA GLU A 277 -3.64 -16.38 20.57
C GLU A 277 -3.68 -16.78 22.05
N ALA A 278 -2.54 -17.24 22.61
CA ALA A 278 -2.44 -17.64 24.01
C ALA A 278 -2.64 -16.47 24.98
N ALA A 279 -2.28 -15.25 24.57
CA ALA A 279 -2.51 -14.04 25.34
C ALA A 279 -3.94 -13.50 25.19
N GLY A 280 -4.72 -13.98 24.21
CA GLY A 280 -6.03 -13.44 23.87
C GLY A 280 -5.96 -12.00 23.35
N ILE A 281 -4.85 -11.64 22.69
CA ILE A 281 -4.58 -10.29 22.18
C ILE A 281 -4.69 -10.30 20.67
N GLU A 282 -5.54 -9.43 20.12
CA GLU A 282 -5.55 -9.12 18.70
C GLU A 282 -4.38 -8.20 18.35
N TYR A 283 -3.71 -8.47 17.24
CA TYR A 283 -2.60 -7.63 16.80
C TYR A 283 -3.13 -6.27 16.33
N SER A 284 -2.50 -5.20 16.79
CA SER A 284 -2.65 -3.86 16.22
C SER A 284 -1.27 -3.22 16.09
N PRO A 285 -0.96 -2.54 14.98
CA PRO A 285 0.29 -1.79 14.85
C PRO A 285 0.38 -0.66 15.90
N LEU A 286 -0.75 -0.16 16.40
CA LEU A 286 -0.79 0.89 17.42
C LEU A 286 -0.23 0.44 18.76
N SER A 287 -0.33 -0.85 19.09
CA SER A 287 0.26 -1.46 20.29
C SER A 287 1.80 -1.42 20.30
N TYR A 288 2.41 -1.20 19.13
CA TYR A 288 3.85 -1.15 18.92
C TYR A 288 4.34 0.22 18.43
N LEU A 289 3.43 1.20 18.37
CA LEU A 289 3.71 2.54 17.88
C LEU A 289 4.83 3.20 18.70
N VAL A 290 5.83 3.73 18.00
CA VAL A 290 6.83 4.60 18.63
C VAL A 290 6.23 6.01 18.74
N ALA A 291 5.65 6.29 19.90
CA ALA A 291 5.01 7.56 20.20
C ALA A 291 6.00 8.73 20.20
N ARG A 292 5.50 9.93 19.87
CA ARG A 292 6.23 11.17 20.13
C ARG A 292 6.29 11.38 21.64
N THR A 293 7.47 11.71 22.16
CA THR A 293 7.66 12.09 23.56
C THR A 293 8.43 13.40 23.60
N THR A 294 8.11 14.24 24.58
CA THR A 294 8.83 15.49 24.86
C THR A 294 10.20 15.22 25.50
N ASN A 295 10.46 14.00 25.96
CA ASN A 295 11.73 13.57 26.54
C ASN A 295 12.64 12.92 25.48
N PRO A 296 13.72 13.59 25.02
CA PRO A 296 14.59 13.06 23.96
C PRO A 296 15.25 11.74 24.32
N SER A 297 15.64 11.54 25.58
CA SER A 297 16.32 10.32 26.04
C SER A 297 15.38 9.11 26.01
N GLU A 298 14.12 9.31 26.40
CA GLU A 298 13.09 8.28 26.28
C GLU A 298 12.78 7.98 24.82
N HIS A 299 12.71 9.02 23.98
CA HIS A 299 12.46 8.88 22.55
C HIS A 299 13.50 8.00 21.88
N MET A 300 14.78 8.33 22.07
CA MET A 300 15.90 7.58 21.50
C MET A 300 15.94 6.15 22.01
N ARG A 301 15.58 5.92 23.27
CA ARG A 301 15.45 4.56 23.82
C ARG A 301 14.33 3.79 23.13
N LEU A 302 13.15 4.37 22.94
CA LEU A 302 12.03 3.70 22.29
C LEU A 302 12.34 3.35 20.83
N ILE A 303 12.94 4.29 20.07
CA ILE A 303 13.40 4.03 18.70
C ILE A 303 14.39 2.88 18.71
N ARG A 304 15.47 2.98 19.50
CA ARG A 304 16.51 1.96 19.55
C ARG A 304 15.96 0.58 19.94
N ASP A 305 15.13 0.52 20.98
CA ASP A 305 14.56 -0.75 21.44
C ASP A 305 13.67 -1.38 20.34
N THR A 306 12.90 -0.58 19.61
CA THR A 306 12.11 -1.09 18.47
C THR A 306 13.03 -1.48 17.29
N THR A 307 14.01 -0.66 16.93
CA THR A 307 14.96 -0.94 15.84
C THR A 307 15.74 -2.23 16.10
N GLU A 308 16.36 -2.37 17.27
CA GLU A 308 17.26 -3.47 17.59
C GLU A 308 16.49 -4.73 18.03
N LEU A 309 15.60 -4.61 19.02
CA LEU A 309 14.99 -5.80 19.65
C LEU A 309 13.83 -6.37 18.83
N ARG A 310 13.05 -5.50 18.18
CA ARG A 310 11.86 -5.92 17.42
C ARG A 310 12.19 -6.22 15.95
N TRP A 311 13.05 -5.42 15.33
CA TRP A 311 13.40 -5.56 13.91
C TRP A 311 14.80 -6.14 13.64
N GLY A 312 15.67 -6.24 14.65
CA GLY A 312 17.05 -6.74 14.43
C GLY A 312 17.89 -5.80 13.55
N LEU A 313 17.53 -4.52 13.46
CA LEU A 313 18.22 -3.51 12.66
C LEU A 313 19.26 -2.79 13.52
N ARG A 314 20.30 -2.25 12.87
CA ARG A 314 21.26 -1.37 13.55
C ARG A 314 20.80 0.09 13.49
N PHE A 315 20.22 0.47 12.36
CA PHE A 315 19.60 1.77 12.12
C PHE A 315 18.20 1.56 11.54
N ALA A 316 17.27 2.45 11.85
CA ALA A 316 15.88 2.28 11.41
C ALA A 316 15.74 2.22 9.87
N LEU A 317 16.65 2.87 9.13
CA LEU A 317 16.66 2.92 7.67
C LEU A 317 17.57 1.87 7.01
N ASP A 318 18.06 0.87 7.75
CA ASP A 318 18.80 -0.27 7.18
C ASP A 318 17.95 -1.01 6.14
N SER A 319 18.58 -1.66 5.15
CA SER A 319 17.89 -2.47 4.13
C SER A 319 17.73 -3.95 4.53
N SER A 320 18.35 -4.36 5.62
CA SER A 320 18.38 -5.75 6.07
C SER A 320 18.62 -5.84 7.56
N CYS A 321 18.08 -6.87 8.22
CA CYS A 321 18.42 -7.19 9.60
C CYS A 321 19.94 -7.40 9.74
N THR A 322 20.54 -6.79 10.75
CA THR A 322 21.97 -6.94 11.09
C THR A 322 22.18 -7.91 12.25
N GLN A 323 21.11 -8.23 12.99
CA GLN A 323 21.10 -9.14 14.13
C GLN A 323 19.84 -10.02 14.07
N PRO A 324 19.87 -11.23 14.66
CA PRO A 324 18.65 -12.04 14.80
C PRO A 324 17.59 -11.26 15.59
N ILE A 325 16.34 -11.31 15.13
CA ILE A 325 15.21 -10.77 15.89
C ILE A 325 15.16 -11.51 17.24
N ALA A 326 15.27 -10.77 18.34
CA ALA A 326 15.33 -11.35 19.66
C ALA A 326 13.96 -11.99 20.00
N GLU A 327 13.89 -13.32 19.97
CA GLU A 327 12.82 -14.05 20.64
C GLU A 327 12.81 -13.52 22.10
N PHE A 328 11.65 -13.07 22.61
CA PHE A 328 11.42 -12.65 24.02
C PHE A 328 11.75 -11.20 24.45
N GLY A 329 12.14 -10.28 23.56
CA GLY A 329 12.29 -8.86 23.92
C GLY A 329 10.95 -8.12 24.09
N ARG A 330 10.25 -7.89 22.97
CA ARG A 330 8.91 -7.25 22.88
C ARG A 330 7.84 -8.19 22.33
N TRP A 331 7.95 -9.48 22.63
CA TRP A 331 7.16 -10.56 22.01
C TRP A 331 6.37 -11.34 23.07
N PRO A 332 5.02 -11.38 23.07
CA PRO A 332 4.03 -10.38 22.63
C PRO A 332 3.77 -9.35 23.75
N ASN A 333 4.83 -8.79 24.34
CA ASN A 333 4.67 -7.79 25.40
C ASN A 333 4.18 -6.48 24.79
N VAL A 334 2.86 -6.26 24.80
CA VAL A 334 2.24 -4.99 24.43
C VAL A 334 2.82 -3.88 25.30
N VAL A 335 3.15 -2.74 24.69
CA VAL A 335 3.55 -1.57 25.46
C VAL A 335 2.33 -1.10 26.24
N SER A 336 2.34 -1.27 27.56
CA SER A 336 1.26 -0.80 28.42
C SER A 336 1.13 0.72 28.29
N GLU A 337 -0.01 1.20 27.76
CA GLU A 337 -0.33 2.64 27.65
C GLU A 337 -0.22 3.38 29.01
N THR A 338 -0.32 2.66 30.13
CA THR A 338 -0.22 3.24 31.48
C THR A 338 1.19 3.70 31.89
N ALA A 339 2.22 3.46 31.08
CA ALA A 339 3.57 3.98 31.35
C ALA A 339 3.77 5.46 30.96
N HIS A 340 2.83 6.06 30.21
CA HIS A 340 2.97 7.43 29.69
C HIS A 340 2.17 8.50 30.44
N HIS A 341 1.55 8.15 31.58
CA HIS A 341 0.80 9.08 32.44
C HIS A 341 1.36 9.20 33.88
N ARG A 342 2.67 9.02 34.09
CA ARG A 342 3.31 9.33 35.38
C ARG A 342 4.46 10.30 35.25
#